data_AF-A0A6N8BWZ8-F1
#
_entry.id   AF-A0A6N8BWZ8-F1
#
_cell.length_a   1.000
_cell.length_b   1.000
_cell.length_c   1.000
_cell.angle_alpha   90.00
_cell.angle_beta   90.00
_cell.angle_gamma   90.00
#
_symmetry.space_group_name_H-M   'P 1'
#
loop_
_entity.id
_entity.type
_entity.pdbx_description
1 polymer ?
#
loop_
_entity_poly.entity_id
_entity_poly.type
_entity_poly.pdbx_seq_one_letter_code
_entity_poly.pdbx_strand_id
1 'polypeptide(L)'
;MDRLRFAVIGAITGCLFALGSAAGAADMVLPGGFLGSQEIISGGLVAIQPDNGGPLVIRSKDGHFDLRGTLYDAWAGGKALGTLQDVRWSVEHLSIDMIHSQVGDTDPIIFGTGPEVTIFTDPKCEPCKRLLSEAQALSKRYTFKVYVIPVLGKASETDVRTIACAADRRKAEAQFISGQPLNQVPQIADCGPFQLQKSLARFARANKVLGVTEVPVVVASDGRRFEGAPTSLAAFLSGEEKAPRPAQSPTVETIRVHGLMAFQPDNGGPLIIMSKDSRYVLKGVLVDSWAGGKVLATLQDVRDAGQHLNLQKLQGVISDVDPITFGSGPQVIIYTDPRCENCRAVLNQALALSKQYTFKVLLVAAPVSKASEIDLESIACAADRQRAEALFINAQPLTQIQRKPNCGKAELVGVARRLLTAKLLAVTQVPVVIAPDDRRFDGVPPDLATFLAAK
;
A
#
# COMPACT_ATOMS: atom_id res chain seq x y z
N MET A 1 -3.62 -16.91 -38.48
CA MET A 1 -2.29 -17.02 -37.87
C MET A 1 -1.89 -15.60 -37.48
N ASP A 2 -1.95 -15.12 -36.24
CA ASP A 2 -2.22 -15.76 -34.95
C ASP A 2 -2.99 -14.81 -34.04
N ARG A 3 -3.94 -15.40 -33.31
CA ARG A 3 -4.71 -14.78 -32.22
C ARG A 3 -3.88 -14.89 -30.93
N LEU A 4 -3.28 -13.81 -30.45
CA LEU A 4 -2.90 -13.70 -29.04
C LEU A 4 -3.97 -12.88 -28.31
N ARG A 5 -4.96 -13.57 -27.77
CA ARG A 5 -5.91 -13.02 -26.80
C ARG A 5 -5.19 -12.92 -25.45
N PHE A 6 -5.06 -11.71 -24.92
CA PHE A 6 -4.58 -11.47 -23.56
C PHE A 6 -5.56 -12.08 -22.54
N ALA A 7 -5.15 -13.21 -21.96
CA ALA A 7 -5.82 -13.84 -20.83
C ALA A 7 -5.40 -13.15 -19.52
N VAL A 8 -5.98 -11.99 -19.23
CA VAL A 8 -5.90 -11.36 -17.88
C VAL A 8 -7.29 -10.90 -17.39
N ILE A 9 -8.31 -10.91 -18.24
CA ILE A 9 -9.68 -10.43 -17.92
C ILE A 9 -10.64 -11.61 -17.66
N GLY A 10 -10.13 -12.77 -17.25
CA GLY A 10 -10.94 -13.98 -17.03
C GLY A 10 -11.75 -14.02 -15.74
N ALA A 11 -11.53 -13.10 -14.79
CA ALA A 11 -12.16 -13.15 -13.46
C ALA A 11 -13.31 -12.14 -13.25
N ILE A 12 -13.60 -11.26 -14.22
CA ILE A 12 -14.59 -10.18 -14.02
C ILE A 12 -15.97 -10.55 -14.58
N THR A 13 -16.08 -11.53 -15.48
CA THR A 13 -17.34 -11.84 -16.19
C THR A 13 -18.20 -12.92 -15.49
N GLY A 14 -17.81 -13.39 -14.31
CA GLY A 14 -18.39 -14.58 -13.67
C GLY A 14 -18.96 -14.35 -12.28
N CYS A 15 -19.58 -13.21 -12.00
CA CYS A 15 -20.38 -13.04 -10.77
C CYS A 15 -21.47 -11.98 -10.96
N LEU A 16 -22.30 -12.15 -11.99
CA LEU A 16 -23.60 -11.49 -12.07
C LEU A 16 -24.65 -12.47 -11.53
N PHE A 17 -24.70 -12.65 -10.21
CA PHE A 17 -25.88 -13.24 -9.57
C PHE A 17 -26.83 -12.12 -9.18
N ALA A 18 -28.05 -12.24 -9.69
CA ALA A 18 -29.19 -11.38 -9.43
C ALA A 18 -29.40 -11.19 -7.92
N LEU A 19 -29.28 -9.95 -7.46
CA LEU A 19 -29.79 -9.49 -6.17
C LEU A 19 -30.59 -8.22 -6.41
N GLY A 20 -31.70 -8.13 -5.67
CA GLY A 20 -32.81 -7.23 -5.93
C GLY A 20 -32.44 -5.75 -6.11
N SER A 21 -33.33 -5.06 -6.82
CA SER A 21 -33.29 -3.63 -7.13
C SER A 21 -33.17 -2.77 -5.87
N ALA A 22 -31.94 -2.57 -5.40
CA ALA A 22 -31.55 -1.39 -4.66
C ALA A 22 -31.17 -0.33 -5.71
N ALA A 23 -31.77 0.86 -5.63
CA ALA A 23 -31.56 1.93 -6.61
C ALA A 23 -30.07 2.26 -6.88
N GLY A 24 -29.17 1.99 -5.93
CA GLY A 24 -27.72 2.16 -6.11
C GLY A 24 -27.03 1.13 -7.01
N ALA A 25 -27.57 -0.09 -7.14
CA ALA A 25 -26.93 -1.15 -7.93
C ALA A 25 -27.03 -0.89 -9.45
N ALA A 26 -28.12 -0.26 -9.91
CA ALA A 26 -28.31 0.09 -11.32
C ALA A 26 -27.32 1.17 -11.77
N ASP A 27 -27.05 2.16 -10.93
CA ASP A 27 -26.12 3.25 -11.25
C ASP A 27 -24.65 2.82 -11.16
N MET A 28 -24.34 1.73 -10.45
CA MET A 28 -22.97 1.19 -10.40
C MET A 28 -22.58 0.45 -11.70
N VAL A 29 -23.53 -0.05 -12.49
CA VAL A 29 -23.26 -0.92 -13.67
C VAL A 29 -22.09 -0.40 -14.51
N LEU A 30 -21.03 -1.21 -14.59
CA LEU A 30 -19.84 -0.91 -15.39
C LEU A 30 -20.09 -1.26 -16.86
N PRO A 31 -19.42 -0.58 -17.81
CA PRO A 31 -19.45 -0.96 -19.22
C PRO A 31 -18.92 -2.39 -19.41
N GLY A 32 -19.37 -3.04 -20.49
CA GLY A 32 -19.00 -4.43 -20.81
C GLY A 32 -17.51 -4.64 -21.12
N GLY A 33 -16.79 -3.56 -21.46
CA GLY A 33 -15.35 -3.58 -21.71
C GLY A 33 -14.66 -2.22 -21.57
N PHE A 34 -13.33 -2.25 -21.63
CA PHE A 34 -12.47 -1.07 -21.54
C PHE A 34 -11.43 -1.09 -22.67
N LEU A 35 -11.19 0.07 -23.29
CA LEU A 35 -10.17 0.23 -24.35
C LEU A 35 -8.75 0.31 -23.80
N GLY A 36 -8.63 0.72 -22.53
CA GLY A 36 -7.34 0.87 -21.88
C GLY A 36 -7.47 1.38 -20.45
N SER A 37 -6.34 1.43 -19.77
CA SER A 37 -6.23 1.92 -18.40
C SER A 37 -4.94 2.69 -18.18
N GLN A 38 -4.96 3.64 -17.24
CA GLN A 38 -3.80 4.39 -16.80
C GLN A 38 -3.81 4.51 -15.28
N GLU A 39 -2.67 4.23 -14.63
CA GLU A 39 -2.53 4.47 -13.20
C GLU A 39 -2.55 5.97 -12.89
N ILE A 40 -3.32 6.35 -11.87
CA ILE A 40 -3.33 7.70 -11.30
C ILE A 40 -2.34 7.69 -10.13
N ILE A 41 -1.23 8.37 -10.30
CA ILE A 41 -0.15 8.48 -9.32
C ILE A 41 -0.61 9.41 -8.19
N SER A 42 -1.16 8.84 -7.11
CA SER A 42 -1.68 9.61 -5.98
C SER A 42 -1.43 8.92 -4.64
N GLY A 43 -1.11 9.70 -3.59
CA GLY A 43 -0.75 9.19 -2.25
C GLY A 43 -1.89 8.59 -1.41
N GLY A 44 -2.99 8.17 -2.04
CA GLY A 44 -4.24 7.73 -1.39
C GLY A 44 -5.36 8.77 -1.49
N LEU A 45 -6.53 8.50 -0.91
CA LEU A 45 -7.72 9.32 -1.03
C LEU A 45 -8.27 9.80 0.32
N VAL A 46 -8.91 10.96 0.30
CA VAL A 46 -9.75 11.49 1.38
C VAL A 46 -11.10 11.93 0.82
N ALA A 47 -12.17 11.68 1.57
CA ALA A 47 -13.47 12.29 1.36
C ALA A 47 -13.56 13.54 2.22
N ILE A 48 -13.96 14.66 1.62
CA ILE A 48 -14.08 15.95 2.29
C ILE A 48 -15.54 16.37 2.20
N GLN A 49 -16.14 16.70 3.34
CA GLN A 49 -17.41 17.41 3.41
C GLN A 49 -17.13 18.91 3.32
N PRO A 50 -17.54 19.59 2.24
CA PRO A 50 -17.33 21.03 2.13
C PRO A 50 -18.16 21.82 3.16
N ASP A 51 -17.61 22.93 3.65
CA ASP A 51 -18.27 23.79 4.65
C ASP A 51 -19.60 24.38 4.15
N ASN A 52 -19.75 24.53 2.84
CA ASN A 52 -20.97 25.03 2.22
C ASN A 52 -22.11 23.98 2.15
N GLY A 53 -21.92 22.78 2.73
CA GLY A 53 -22.90 21.70 2.72
C GLY A 53 -23.08 21.03 1.35
N GLY A 54 -22.18 21.29 0.39
CA GLY A 54 -22.19 20.65 -0.91
C GLY A 54 -21.92 19.13 -0.87
N PRO A 55 -21.99 18.45 -2.03
CA PRO A 55 -21.65 17.03 -2.10
C PRO A 55 -20.21 16.77 -1.68
N LEU A 56 -19.92 15.54 -1.25
CA LEU A 56 -18.56 15.13 -0.92
C LEU A 56 -17.60 15.38 -2.08
N VAL A 57 -16.42 15.90 -1.75
CA VAL A 57 -15.29 15.98 -2.67
C VAL A 57 -14.32 14.87 -2.30
N ILE A 58 -14.06 13.97 -3.25
CA ILE A 58 -12.98 12.99 -3.09
C ILE A 58 -11.70 13.62 -3.62
N ARG A 59 -10.63 13.61 -2.83
CA ARG A 59 -9.37 14.26 -3.16
C ARG A 59 -8.20 13.33 -2.86
N SER A 60 -7.16 13.37 -3.68
CA SER A 60 -5.92 12.68 -3.36
C SER A 60 -5.23 13.30 -2.14
N LYS A 61 -4.55 12.50 -1.31
CA LYS A 61 -3.92 12.98 -0.07
C LYS A 61 -2.85 14.05 -0.28
N ASP A 62 -2.20 14.05 -1.44
CA ASP A 62 -1.24 15.09 -1.88
C ASP A 62 -1.94 16.37 -2.40
N GLY A 63 -3.27 16.37 -2.54
CA GLY A 63 -4.06 17.48 -3.07
C GLY A 63 -3.91 17.70 -4.57
N HIS A 64 -3.32 16.75 -5.30
CA HIS A 64 -3.13 16.83 -6.75
C HIS A 64 -4.44 16.65 -7.51
N PHE A 65 -5.22 15.64 -7.16
CA PHE A 65 -6.41 15.25 -7.90
C PHE A 65 -7.68 15.44 -7.08
N ASP A 66 -8.69 16.08 -7.68
CA ASP A 66 -10.07 16.06 -7.22
C ASP A 66 -10.86 15.09 -8.10
N LEU A 67 -11.59 14.18 -7.47
CA LEU A 67 -12.53 13.28 -8.10
C LEU A 67 -13.93 13.76 -7.73
N ARG A 68 -14.61 14.36 -8.70
CA ARG A 68 -15.95 14.96 -8.50
C ARG A 68 -16.99 14.07 -9.15
N GLY A 69 -17.92 13.56 -8.36
CA GLY A 69 -18.95 12.64 -8.81
C GLY A 69 -19.40 11.71 -7.69
N THR A 70 -19.89 10.54 -8.05
CA THR A 70 -20.38 9.56 -7.08
C THR A 70 -19.31 8.49 -6.83
N LEU A 71 -18.98 8.29 -5.56
CA LEU A 71 -18.14 7.20 -5.07
C LEU A 71 -19.03 6.01 -4.72
N TYR A 72 -18.67 4.81 -5.13
CA TYR A 72 -19.38 3.57 -4.85
C TYR A 72 -18.45 2.56 -4.15
N ASP A 73 -18.99 1.80 -3.21
CA ASP A 73 -18.35 0.60 -2.65
C ASP A 73 -18.89 -0.65 -3.37
N ALA A 74 -18.14 -1.15 -4.34
CA ALA A 74 -18.50 -2.34 -5.12
C ALA A 74 -18.57 -3.60 -4.25
N TRP A 75 -17.84 -3.64 -3.13
CA TRP A 75 -17.83 -4.78 -2.22
C TRP A 75 -19.01 -4.78 -1.24
N ALA A 76 -19.73 -3.65 -1.16
CA ALA A 76 -20.98 -3.50 -0.42
C ALA A 76 -22.19 -3.45 -1.36
N GLY A 77 -22.19 -4.27 -2.41
CA GLY A 77 -23.30 -4.37 -3.37
C GLY A 77 -23.48 -3.11 -4.24
N GLY A 78 -22.43 -2.30 -4.40
CA GLY A 78 -22.50 -1.05 -5.15
C GLY A 78 -23.19 0.09 -4.44
N LYS A 79 -23.09 0.12 -3.11
CA LYS A 79 -23.61 1.23 -2.32
C LYS A 79 -22.91 2.53 -2.69
N ALA A 80 -23.68 3.55 -3.06
CA ALA A 80 -23.18 4.91 -3.21
C ALA A 80 -22.79 5.48 -1.84
N LEU A 81 -21.61 6.10 -1.76
CA LEU A 81 -21.04 6.71 -0.56
C LEU A 81 -21.23 8.23 -0.63
N GLY A 82 -22.42 8.69 -0.27
CA GLY A 82 -22.82 10.11 -0.39
C GLY A 82 -22.47 10.97 0.82
N THR A 83 -22.16 10.35 1.97
CA THR A 83 -21.87 11.06 3.23
C THR A 83 -20.57 10.55 3.87
N LEU A 84 -19.94 11.36 4.73
CA LEU A 84 -18.78 10.91 5.50
C LEU A 84 -19.12 9.68 6.36
N GLN A 85 -20.37 9.53 6.80
CA GLN A 85 -20.81 8.34 7.53
C GLN A 85 -20.82 7.09 6.63
N ASP A 86 -21.23 7.21 5.36
CA ASP A 86 -21.17 6.09 4.41
C ASP A 86 -19.73 5.69 4.11
N VAL A 87 -18.85 6.68 3.89
CA VAL A 87 -17.42 6.45 3.71
C VAL A 87 -16.84 5.78 4.94
N ARG A 88 -17.17 6.27 6.13
CA ARG A 88 -16.74 5.70 7.42
C ARG A 88 -17.18 4.26 7.57
N TRP A 89 -18.46 3.97 7.30
CA TRP A 89 -18.98 2.61 7.36
C TRP A 89 -18.22 1.70 6.38
N SER A 90 -18.01 2.14 5.14
CA SER A 90 -17.24 1.39 4.15
C SER A 90 -15.82 1.09 4.65
N VAL A 91 -15.10 2.09 5.17
CA VAL A 91 -13.76 1.85 5.72
C VAL A 91 -13.75 1.13 7.07
N GLU A 92 -14.88 0.82 7.68
CA GLU A 92 -14.94 0.04 8.92
C GLU A 92 -15.47 -1.38 8.67
N HIS A 93 -15.91 -1.68 7.44
CA HIS A 93 -16.48 -2.97 7.09
C HIS A 93 -15.71 -3.61 5.92
N LEU A 94 -15.61 -4.93 5.97
CA LEU A 94 -15.05 -5.76 4.93
C LEU A 94 -16.02 -6.91 4.67
N SER A 95 -16.45 -7.08 3.42
CA SER A 95 -17.33 -8.19 3.06
C SER A 95 -16.60 -9.52 3.21
N ILE A 96 -17.18 -10.45 3.98
CA ILE A 96 -16.63 -11.80 4.17
C ILE A 96 -16.56 -12.55 2.83
N ASP A 97 -17.58 -12.44 1.99
CA ASP A 97 -17.59 -13.03 0.65
C ASP A 97 -16.46 -12.46 -0.21
N MET A 98 -16.17 -11.16 -0.07
CA MET A 98 -15.03 -10.55 -0.76
C MET A 98 -13.70 -11.04 -0.21
N ILE A 99 -13.56 -11.24 1.10
CA ILE A 99 -12.37 -11.90 1.67
C ILE A 99 -12.22 -13.29 1.03
N HIS A 100 -13.26 -14.11 1.00
CA HIS A 100 -13.19 -15.45 0.41
C HIS A 100 -12.88 -15.42 -1.08
N SER A 101 -13.42 -14.50 -1.87
CA SER A 101 -13.07 -14.42 -3.29
C SER A 101 -11.61 -13.99 -3.53
N GLN A 102 -11.05 -13.15 -2.66
CA GLN A 102 -9.72 -12.58 -2.84
C GLN A 102 -8.59 -13.42 -2.21
N VAL A 103 -8.90 -14.19 -1.17
CA VAL A 103 -7.93 -15.05 -0.46
C VAL A 103 -8.44 -16.49 -0.23
N GLY A 104 -9.52 -16.92 -0.90
CA GLY A 104 -10.10 -18.27 -0.71
C GLY A 104 -9.32 -19.41 -1.38
N ASP A 105 -8.41 -19.09 -2.30
CA ASP A 105 -7.40 -20.03 -2.81
C ASP A 105 -6.25 -20.27 -1.81
N THR A 106 -6.37 -19.71 -0.60
CA THR A 106 -5.40 -19.85 0.47
C THR A 106 -5.94 -20.80 1.56
N ASP A 107 -5.02 -21.47 2.29
CA ASP A 107 -5.37 -22.45 3.32
C ASP A 107 -5.29 -21.77 4.71
N PRO A 108 -6.32 -21.08 5.20
CA PRO A 108 -6.31 -20.54 6.56
C PRO A 108 -6.31 -21.67 7.59
N ILE A 109 -5.84 -21.37 8.80
CA ILE A 109 -6.04 -22.24 9.95
C ILE A 109 -7.49 -22.06 10.39
N ILE A 110 -8.27 -23.14 10.41
CA ILE A 110 -9.70 -23.10 10.75
C ILE A 110 -9.94 -23.88 12.04
N PHE A 111 -10.59 -23.25 13.02
CA PHE A 111 -11.02 -23.92 14.25
C PHE A 111 -12.26 -23.27 14.86
N GLY A 112 -12.97 -24.04 15.68
CA GLY A 112 -14.17 -23.61 16.38
C GLY A 112 -15.48 -23.89 15.64
N THR A 113 -16.57 -23.35 16.18
CA THR A 113 -17.94 -23.56 15.74
C THR A 113 -18.76 -22.29 15.94
N GLY A 114 -19.53 -21.88 14.92
CA GLY A 114 -20.41 -20.71 14.99
C GLY A 114 -20.11 -19.70 13.87
N PRO A 115 -20.55 -18.43 14.02
CA PRO A 115 -20.31 -17.38 13.04
C PRO A 115 -18.82 -17.20 12.74
N GLU A 116 -18.50 -16.90 11.49
CA GLU A 116 -17.12 -16.79 11.04
C GLU A 116 -16.45 -15.50 11.53
N VAL A 117 -15.22 -15.62 12.01
CA VAL A 117 -14.33 -14.51 12.33
C VAL A 117 -13.03 -14.71 11.57
N THR A 118 -12.65 -13.72 10.77
CA THR A 118 -11.37 -13.73 10.05
C THR A 118 -10.31 -13.00 10.87
N ILE A 119 -9.12 -13.59 11.00
CA ILE A 119 -7.97 -12.98 11.66
C ILE A 119 -6.77 -13.01 10.72
N PHE A 120 -6.16 -11.86 10.43
CA PHE A 120 -4.84 -11.77 9.83
C PHE A 120 -3.79 -11.59 10.92
N THR A 121 -2.74 -12.40 10.91
CA THR A 121 -1.75 -12.47 11.98
C THR A 121 -0.34 -12.72 11.45
N ASP A 122 0.68 -12.46 12.27
CA ASP A 122 2.08 -12.76 11.98
C ASP A 122 2.70 -13.58 13.14
N PRO A 123 3.57 -14.57 12.86
CA PRO A 123 4.15 -15.40 13.91
C PRO A 123 4.97 -14.67 14.97
N LYS A 124 5.59 -13.54 14.62
CA LYS A 124 6.41 -12.71 15.51
C LYS A 124 5.64 -11.56 16.16
N CYS A 125 4.35 -11.43 15.90
CA CYS A 125 3.51 -10.39 16.45
C CYS A 125 3.08 -10.73 17.88
N GLU A 126 3.62 -10.01 18.88
CA GLU A 126 3.29 -10.25 20.28
C GLU A 126 1.82 -9.97 20.62
N PRO A 127 1.19 -8.86 20.18
CA PRO A 127 -0.25 -8.65 20.40
C PRO A 127 -1.12 -9.74 19.78
N CYS A 128 -0.65 -10.37 18.71
CA CYS A 128 -1.37 -11.43 18.03
C CYS A 128 -1.45 -12.72 18.86
N LYS A 129 -0.42 -13.03 19.67
CA LYS A 129 -0.45 -14.23 20.53
C LYS A 129 -1.59 -14.18 21.54
N ARG A 130 -1.76 -13.02 22.20
CA ARG A 130 -2.90 -12.78 23.11
C ARG A 130 -4.23 -12.95 22.38
N LEU A 131 -4.36 -12.34 21.20
CA LEU A 131 -5.57 -12.43 20.39
C LEU A 131 -5.91 -13.87 20.00
N LEU A 132 -4.93 -14.67 19.60
CA LEU A 132 -5.14 -16.08 19.23
C LEU A 132 -5.53 -16.93 20.44
N SER A 133 -4.98 -16.65 21.62
CA SER A 133 -5.40 -17.28 22.88
C SER A 133 -6.86 -16.96 23.21
N GLU A 134 -7.30 -15.71 23.04
CA GLU A 134 -8.70 -15.31 23.22
C GLU A 134 -9.61 -16.01 22.19
N ALA A 135 -9.16 -16.12 20.93
CA ALA A 135 -9.88 -16.84 19.89
C ALA A 135 -10.07 -18.32 20.24
N GLN A 136 -9.05 -18.99 20.79
CA GLN A 136 -9.17 -20.38 21.27
C GLN A 136 -10.23 -20.51 22.36
N ALA A 137 -10.25 -19.59 23.34
CA ALA A 137 -11.26 -19.58 24.40
C ALA A 137 -12.69 -19.40 23.86
N LEU A 138 -12.82 -18.67 22.75
CA LEU A 138 -14.09 -18.39 22.07
C LEU A 138 -14.48 -19.43 21.00
N SER A 139 -13.68 -20.46 20.77
CA SER A 139 -13.87 -21.45 19.71
C SER A 139 -15.20 -22.22 19.78
N LYS A 140 -15.86 -22.29 20.94
CA LYS A 140 -17.21 -22.89 21.05
C LYS A 140 -18.33 -21.99 20.53
N ARG A 141 -18.05 -20.69 20.32
CA ARG A 141 -19.04 -19.67 19.94
C ARG A 141 -18.82 -19.13 18.52
N TYR A 142 -17.59 -19.18 18.03
CA TYR A 142 -17.21 -18.66 16.72
C TYR A 142 -16.31 -19.65 15.97
N THR A 143 -16.37 -19.57 14.64
CA THR A 143 -15.42 -20.27 13.76
C THR A 143 -14.35 -19.27 13.33
N PHE A 144 -13.10 -19.51 13.70
CA PHE A 144 -11.99 -18.63 13.37
C PHE A 144 -11.29 -19.11 12.11
N LYS A 145 -11.12 -18.22 11.13
CA LYS A 145 -10.25 -18.38 9.96
C LYS A 145 -9.02 -17.50 10.12
N VAL A 146 -7.89 -18.11 10.43
CA VAL A 146 -6.64 -17.41 10.72
C VAL A 146 -5.71 -17.48 9.51
N TYR A 147 -5.44 -16.32 8.92
CA TYR A 147 -4.48 -16.14 7.84
C TYR A 147 -3.15 -15.68 8.42
N VAL A 148 -2.15 -16.56 8.34
CA VAL A 148 -0.79 -16.27 8.81
C VAL A 148 0.01 -15.62 7.69
N ILE A 149 0.47 -14.40 7.90
CA ILE A 149 1.18 -13.57 6.92
C ILE A 149 2.50 -13.02 7.53
N PRO A 150 3.63 -13.06 6.80
CA PRO A 150 4.92 -12.63 7.33
C PRO A 150 5.18 -11.13 7.10
N VAL A 151 4.49 -10.26 7.85
CA VAL A 151 4.62 -8.80 7.74
C VAL A 151 5.79 -8.22 8.55
N LEU A 152 6.31 -8.96 9.54
CA LEU A 152 7.39 -8.53 10.44
C LEU A 152 8.79 -9.02 10.00
N GLY A 153 8.93 -9.43 8.75
CA GLY A 153 10.23 -9.71 8.10
C GLY A 153 10.68 -11.17 8.15
N LYS A 154 11.99 -11.39 8.02
CA LYS A 154 12.59 -12.72 7.71
C LYS A 154 12.29 -13.79 8.75
N ALA A 155 12.25 -13.41 10.02
CA ALA A 155 11.95 -14.34 11.10
C ALA A 155 10.49 -14.83 11.00
N SER A 156 9.56 -13.96 10.60
CA SER A 156 8.16 -14.31 10.31
C SER A 156 8.04 -15.16 9.05
N GLU A 157 8.79 -14.86 7.99
CA GLU A 157 8.85 -15.71 6.79
C GLU A 157 9.30 -17.14 7.13
N THR A 158 10.31 -17.24 8.00
CA THR A 158 10.84 -18.53 8.45
C THR A 158 9.78 -19.32 9.21
N ASP A 159 9.08 -18.70 10.15
CA ASP A 159 8.01 -19.36 10.91
C ASP A 159 6.81 -19.74 10.01
N VAL A 160 6.40 -18.86 9.10
CA VAL A 160 5.35 -19.17 8.10
C VAL A 160 5.77 -20.37 7.24
N ARG A 161 7.05 -20.44 6.86
CA ARG A 161 7.60 -21.61 6.14
C ARG A 161 7.56 -22.86 7.01
N THR A 162 7.97 -22.78 8.28
CA THR A 162 7.96 -23.89 9.23
C THR A 162 6.57 -24.49 9.40
N ILE A 163 5.52 -23.66 9.45
CA ILE A 163 4.12 -24.10 9.51
C ILE A 163 3.73 -24.78 8.18
N ALA A 164 4.01 -24.12 7.05
CA ALA A 164 3.62 -24.62 5.72
C ALA A 164 4.33 -25.93 5.33
N CYS A 165 5.55 -26.15 5.81
CA CYS A 165 6.42 -27.28 5.51
C CYS A 165 6.41 -28.37 6.60
N ALA A 166 5.53 -28.27 7.59
CA ALA A 166 5.45 -29.25 8.66
C ALA A 166 5.00 -30.62 8.15
N ALA A 167 5.65 -31.69 8.64
CA ALA A 167 5.26 -33.08 8.36
C ALA A 167 3.84 -33.39 8.87
N ASP A 168 3.47 -32.78 10.01
CA ASP A 168 2.09 -32.71 10.47
C ASP A 168 1.67 -31.24 10.55
N ARG A 169 1.06 -30.76 9.46
CA ARG A 169 0.61 -29.38 9.33
C ARG A 169 -0.41 -28.99 10.39
N ARG A 170 -1.38 -29.86 10.72
CA ARG A 170 -2.39 -29.55 11.74
C ARG A 170 -1.77 -29.40 13.12
N LYS A 171 -0.78 -30.24 13.46
CA LYS A 171 -0.06 -30.12 14.73
C LYS A 171 0.74 -28.81 14.80
N ALA A 172 1.42 -28.42 13.72
CA ALA A 172 2.16 -27.16 13.66
C ALA A 172 1.23 -25.94 13.77
N GLU A 173 0.08 -25.98 13.09
CA GLU A 173 -0.96 -24.95 13.19
C GLU A 173 -1.52 -24.85 14.61
N ALA A 174 -1.83 -25.98 15.26
CA ALA A 174 -2.28 -25.99 16.65
C ALA A 174 -1.22 -25.44 17.61
N GLN A 175 0.06 -25.80 17.42
CA GLN A 175 1.18 -25.24 18.17
C GLN A 175 1.26 -23.73 18.01
N PHE A 176 1.20 -23.24 16.77
CA PHE A 176 1.20 -21.81 16.48
C PHE A 176 0.05 -21.07 17.18
N ILE A 177 -1.19 -21.55 17.05
CA ILE A 177 -2.36 -20.90 17.66
C ILE A 177 -2.24 -20.88 19.20
N SER A 178 -1.67 -21.94 19.81
CA SER A 178 -1.43 -22.00 21.25
C SER A 178 -0.22 -21.19 21.75
N GLY A 179 0.50 -20.50 20.85
CA GLY A 179 1.69 -19.72 21.18
C GLY A 179 2.93 -20.56 21.53
N GLN A 180 2.92 -21.85 21.20
CA GLN A 180 4.06 -22.74 21.44
C GLN A 180 5.19 -22.47 20.43
N PRO A 181 6.47 -22.67 20.82
CA PRO A 181 7.59 -22.52 19.90
C PRO A 181 7.51 -23.48 18.70
N LEU A 182 7.81 -22.97 17.50
CA LEU A 182 7.80 -23.75 16.25
C LEU A 182 9.15 -24.45 15.94
N ASN A 183 10.18 -24.26 16.77
CA ASN A 183 11.53 -24.75 16.54
C ASN A 183 11.68 -26.30 16.57
N GLN A 184 10.67 -27.01 17.08
CA GLN A 184 10.66 -28.47 17.18
C GLN A 184 9.68 -29.14 16.20
N VAL A 185 9.09 -28.39 15.25
CA VAL A 185 8.14 -28.93 14.27
C VAL A 185 8.89 -29.78 13.24
N PRO A 186 8.64 -31.10 13.15
CA PRO A 186 9.25 -31.94 12.11
C PRO A 186 8.86 -31.43 10.72
N GLN A 187 9.82 -31.35 9.81
CA GLN A 187 9.65 -30.81 8.46
C GLN A 187 9.64 -31.92 7.41
N ILE A 188 8.90 -31.75 6.31
CA ILE A 188 9.03 -32.63 5.14
C ILE A 188 10.36 -32.35 4.41
N ALA A 189 11.02 -33.40 3.93
CA ALA A 189 12.34 -33.29 3.28
C ALA A 189 12.28 -32.44 1.98
N ASP A 190 11.24 -32.61 1.18
CA ASP A 190 11.06 -31.93 -0.12
C ASP A 190 10.01 -30.81 -0.04
N CYS A 191 10.13 -29.90 0.94
CA CYS A 191 9.32 -28.69 0.93
C CYS A 191 9.81 -27.72 -0.15
N GLY A 192 9.36 -27.97 -1.39
CA GLY A 192 9.76 -27.21 -2.56
C GLY A 192 9.43 -25.72 -2.47
N PRO A 193 10.06 -24.87 -3.31
CA PRO A 193 9.87 -23.42 -3.30
C PRO A 193 8.41 -23.00 -3.51
N PHE A 194 7.60 -23.85 -4.14
CA PHE A 194 6.19 -23.62 -4.43
C PHE A 194 5.33 -23.38 -3.18
N GLN A 195 5.58 -24.06 -2.06
CA GLN A 195 4.77 -23.88 -0.85
C GLN A 195 5.06 -22.54 -0.15
N LEU A 196 6.33 -22.12 -0.15
CA LEU A 196 6.71 -20.79 0.34
C LEU A 196 6.16 -19.68 -0.57
N GLN A 197 6.25 -19.86 -1.89
CA GLN A 197 5.68 -18.92 -2.86
C GLN A 197 4.16 -18.77 -2.68
N LYS A 198 3.43 -19.86 -2.42
CA LYS A 198 2.01 -19.80 -2.07
C LYS A 198 1.78 -18.91 -0.86
N SER A 199 2.46 -19.18 0.26
CA SER A 199 2.33 -18.39 1.49
C SER A 199 2.65 -16.90 1.29
N LEU A 200 3.70 -16.58 0.53
CA LEU A 200 4.04 -15.20 0.18
C LEU A 200 3.01 -14.55 -0.75
N ALA A 201 2.42 -15.31 -1.67
CA ALA A 201 1.31 -14.84 -2.49
C ALA A 201 0.06 -14.54 -1.65
N ARG A 202 -0.20 -15.30 -0.56
CA ARG A 202 -1.29 -14.99 0.40
C ARG A 202 -1.10 -13.62 1.03
N PHE A 203 0.12 -13.36 1.51
CA PHE A 203 0.47 -12.06 2.07
C PHE A 203 0.34 -10.95 1.03
N ALA A 204 0.84 -11.17 -0.19
CA ALA A 204 0.71 -10.20 -1.25
C ALA A 204 -0.75 -9.86 -1.57
N ARG A 205 -1.65 -10.85 -1.59
CA ARG A 205 -3.09 -10.65 -1.79
C ARG A 205 -3.74 -9.95 -0.59
N ALA A 206 -3.53 -10.43 0.64
CA ALA A 206 -4.08 -9.82 1.85
C ALA A 206 -3.66 -8.35 2.00
N ASN A 207 -2.39 -8.06 1.74
CA ASN A 207 -1.85 -6.70 1.77
C ASN A 207 -2.45 -5.84 0.64
N LYS A 208 -2.27 -6.24 -0.62
CA LYS A 208 -2.60 -5.41 -1.79
C LYS A 208 -4.10 -5.28 -2.06
N VAL A 209 -4.89 -6.29 -1.69
CA VAL A 209 -6.31 -6.35 -2.03
C VAL A 209 -7.18 -6.01 -0.83
N LEU A 210 -6.88 -6.56 0.35
CA LEU A 210 -7.73 -6.37 1.52
C LEU A 210 -7.34 -5.18 2.40
N GLY A 211 -6.24 -4.48 2.09
CA GLY A 211 -5.81 -3.35 2.93
C GLY A 211 -5.00 -3.76 4.15
N VAL A 212 -4.62 -5.03 4.30
CA VAL A 212 -3.98 -5.53 5.53
C VAL A 212 -2.48 -5.19 5.50
N THR A 213 -2.14 -3.99 5.96
CA THR A 213 -0.76 -3.51 6.05
C THR A 213 -0.11 -3.75 7.41
N GLU A 214 -0.93 -3.90 8.45
CA GLU A 214 -0.49 -4.15 9.82
C GLU A 214 -1.24 -5.36 10.38
N VAL A 215 -0.74 -5.93 11.49
CA VAL A 215 -1.34 -7.09 12.16
C VAL A 215 -1.35 -6.87 13.69
N PRO A 216 -2.34 -7.45 14.40
CA PRO A 216 -3.42 -8.25 13.85
C PRO A 216 -4.50 -7.41 13.16
N VAL A 217 -5.27 -8.03 12.27
CA VAL A 217 -6.54 -7.48 11.78
C VAL A 217 -7.63 -8.51 12.04
N VAL A 218 -8.72 -8.09 12.68
CA VAL A 218 -9.88 -8.94 12.97
C VAL A 218 -11.06 -8.46 12.15
N VAL A 219 -11.75 -9.36 11.47
CA VAL A 219 -13.02 -9.10 10.79
C VAL A 219 -14.08 -9.99 11.43
N ALA A 220 -15.06 -9.36 12.09
CA ALA A 220 -16.19 -10.04 12.70
C ALA A 220 -17.16 -10.58 11.64
N SER A 221 -18.08 -11.46 12.04
CA SER A 221 -19.05 -12.10 11.14
C SER A 221 -20.01 -11.11 10.46
N ASP A 222 -20.19 -9.93 11.04
CA ASP A 222 -20.99 -8.83 10.48
C ASP A 222 -20.17 -7.88 9.58
N GLY A 223 -18.91 -8.24 9.31
CA GLY A 223 -17.99 -7.50 8.46
C GLY A 223 -17.24 -6.37 9.16
N ARG A 224 -17.57 -6.03 10.42
CA ARG A 224 -16.80 -5.01 11.16
C ARG A 224 -15.33 -5.41 11.22
N ARG A 225 -14.44 -4.48 10.89
CA ARG A 225 -12.98 -4.69 10.94
C ARG A 225 -12.34 -3.92 12.08
N PHE A 226 -11.34 -4.53 12.71
CA PHE A 226 -10.51 -3.95 13.75
C PHE A 226 -9.04 -4.10 13.33
N GLU A 227 -8.33 -2.98 13.19
CA GLU A 227 -6.88 -2.97 12.95
C GLU A 227 -6.16 -2.83 14.29
N GLY A 228 -5.26 -3.76 14.57
CA GLY A 228 -4.68 -3.97 15.89
C GLY A 228 -5.43 -5.02 16.72
N ALA A 229 -4.92 -5.28 17.91
CA ALA A 229 -5.55 -6.22 18.84
C ALA A 229 -6.60 -5.47 19.68
N PRO A 230 -7.88 -5.87 19.68
CA PRO A 230 -8.87 -5.32 20.60
C PRO A 230 -8.45 -5.52 22.06
N THR A 231 -9.01 -4.69 22.92
CA THR A 231 -8.85 -4.84 24.38
C THR A 231 -9.44 -6.18 24.81
N SER A 232 -10.62 -6.51 24.28
CA SER A 232 -11.26 -7.81 24.42
C SER A 232 -11.84 -8.27 23.09
N LEU A 233 -11.35 -9.39 22.56
CA LEU A 233 -11.92 -9.99 21.35
C LEU A 233 -13.41 -10.29 21.52
N ALA A 234 -13.83 -10.76 22.70
CA ALA A 234 -15.23 -11.02 22.98
C ALA A 234 -16.09 -9.75 22.89
N ALA A 235 -15.63 -8.63 23.48
CA ALA A 235 -16.35 -7.36 23.45
C ALA A 235 -16.42 -6.78 22.03
N PHE A 236 -15.36 -6.93 21.23
CA PHE A 236 -15.40 -6.53 19.83
C PHE A 236 -16.41 -7.37 19.04
N LEU A 237 -16.37 -8.70 19.17
CA LEU A 237 -17.27 -9.60 18.45
C LEU A 237 -18.74 -9.42 18.87
N SER A 238 -19.03 -9.01 20.11
CA SER A 238 -20.39 -8.67 20.56
C SER A 238 -20.85 -7.25 20.19
N GLY A 239 -19.92 -6.37 19.76
CA GLY A 239 -20.24 -4.97 19.42
C GLY A 239 -20.10 -3.98 20.57
N GLU A 240 -19.70 -4.44 21.76
CA GLU A 240 -19.42 -3.60 22.93
C GLU A 240 -18.16 -2.75 22.74
N GLU A 241 -17.13 -3.32 22.12
CA GLU A 241 -15.90 -2.60 21.74
C GLU A 241 -15.96 -2.19 20.26
N LYS A 242 -15.64 -0.93 19.99
CA LYS A 242 -15.50 -0.38 18.64
C LYS A 242 -14.02 -0.22 18.30
N ALA A 243 -13.67 -0.34 17.03
CA ALA A 243 -12.31 -0.11 16.57
C ALA A 243 -11.79 1.27 17.03
N PRO A 244 -10.55 1.37 17.55
CA PRO A 244 -9.95 2.63 17.94
C PRO A 244 -9.85 3.54 16.72
N ARG A 245 -10.13 4.82 16.94
CA ARG A 245 -10.15 5.83 15.89
C ARG A 245 -9.12 6.91 16.22
N PRO A 246 -8.21 7.25 15.29
CA PRO A 246 -7.51 8.52 15.38
C PRO A 246 -8.54 9.66 15.51
N ALA A 247 -8.16 10.74 16.20
CA ALA A 247 -9.03 11.90 16.39
C ALA A 247 -9.67 12.31 15.04
N GLN A 248 -11.00 12.20 14.96
CA GLN A 248 -11.72 12.38 13.72
C GLN A 248 -11.79 13.86 13.35
N SER A 249 -11.50 14.18 12.10
CA SER A 249 -11.97 15.45 11.55
C SER A 249 -13.48 15.34 11.32
N PRO A 250 -14.30 16.31 11.76
CA PRO A 250 -15.73 16.31 11.45
C PRO A 250 -15.99 16.46 9.94
N THR A 251 -15.00 16.90 9.17
CA THR A 251 -15.14 17.24 7.74
C THR A 251 -14.31 16.38 6.80
N VAL A 252 -13.45 15.48 7.32
CA VAL A 252 -12.54 14.69 6.48
C VAL A 252 -12.49 13.23 6.92
N GLU A 253 -12.65 12.32 5.97
CA GLU A 253 -12.47 10.88 6.15
C GLU A 253 -11.42 10.32 5.20
N THR A 254 -10.54 9.45 5.68
CA THR A 254 -9.54 8.79 4.82
C THR A 254 -10.12 7.54 4.18
N ILE A 255 -10.03 7.45 2.86
CA ILE A 255 -10.39 6.24 2.10
C ILE A 255 -9.12 5.39 1.93
N ARG A 256 -9.21 4.10 2.25
CA ARG A 256 -8.09 3.16 2.15
C ARG A 256 -8.03 2.61 0.73
N VAL A 257 -7.06 3.07 -0.06
CA VAL A 257 -6.77 2.59 -1.41
C VAL A 257 -5.27 2.36 -1.59
N HIS A 258 -4.90 1.31 -2.32
CA HIS A 258 -3.51 0.96 -2.65
C HIS A 258 -3.03 1.51 -4.00
N GLY A 259 -3.80 2.44 -4.55
CA GLY A 259 -3.60 3.01 -5.87
C GLY A 259 -4.92 3.12 -6.61
N LEU A 260 -4.92 3.98 -7.61
CA LEU A 260 -6.08 4.28 -8.44
C LEU A 260 -5.74 4.05 -9.91
N MET A 261 -6.74 3.63 -10.66
CA MET A 261 -6.65 3.39 -12.10
C MET A 261 -7.79 4.15 -12.76
N ALA A 262 -7.47 4.92 -13.80
CA ALA A 262 -8.45 5.43 -14.74
C ALA A 262 -8.65 4.41 -15.86
N PHE A 263 -9.88 4.15 -16.25
CA PHE A 263 -10.25 3.25 -17.33
C PHE A 263 -11.06 4.00 -18.37
N GLN A 264 -10.76 3.75 -19.65
CA GLN A 264 -11.53 4.28 -20.78
C GLN A 264 -12.56 3.22 -21.20
N PRO A 265 -13.88 3.46 -21.03
CA PRO A 265 -14.92 2.57 -21.54
C PRO A 265 -14.85 2.36 -23.06
N ASP A 266 -15.18 1.16 -23.52
CA ASP A 266 -15.28 0.81 -24.94
C ASP A 266 -16.46 1.45 -25.67
N ASN A 267 -17.49 1.83 -24.92
CA ASN A 267 -18.63 2.60 -25.42
C ASN A 267 -18.33 4.11 -25.62
N GLY A 268 -17.08 4.54 -25.42
CA GLY A 268 -16.69 5.95 -25.58
C GLY A 268 -17.16 6.89 -24.45
N GLY A 269 -17.66 6.34 -23.34
CA GLY A 269 -18.05 7.11 -22.17
C GLY A 269 -16.87 7.80 -21.46
N PRO A 270 -17.16 8.62 -20.42
CA PRO A 270 -16.14 9.28 -19.61
C PRO A 270 -15.27 8.25 -18.88
N LEU A 271 -14.08 8.69 -18.44
CA LEU A 271 -13.19 7.85 -17.63
C LEU A 271 -13.89 7.35 -16.36
N ILE A 272 -13.70 6.08 -16.05
CA ILE A 272 -14.11 5.48 -14.78
C ILE A 272 -12.86 5.32 -13.93
N ILE A 273 -12.89 5.82 -12.71
CA ILE A 273 -11.76 5.73 -11.79
C ILE A 273 -12.05 4.65 -10.78
N MET A 274 -11.11 3.73 -10.57
CA MET A 274 -11.28 2.63 -9.63
C MET A 274 -10.04 2.47 -8.77
N SER A 275 -10.21 2.03 -7.53
CA SER A 275 -9.08 1.51 -6.76
C SER A 275 -8.53 0.23 -7.40
N LYS A 276 -7.22 -0.03 -7.22
CA LYS A 276 -6.55 -1.21 -7.81
C LYS A 276 -7.14 -2.56 -7.34
N ASP A 277 -7.73 -2.60 -6.15
CA ASP A 277 -8.48 -3.73 -5.60
C ASP A 277 -9.93 -3.83 -6.11
N SER A 278 -10.34 -2.90 -6.98
CA SER A 278 -11.69 -2.76 -7.55
C SER A 278 -12.79 -2.53 -6.51
N ARG A 279 -12.45 -2.16 -5.27
CA ARG A 279 -13.43 -1.89 -4.23
C ARG A 279 -14.18 -0.57 -4.45
N TYR A 280 -13.42 0.49 -4.66
CA TYR A 280 -13.95 1.83 -4.80
C TYR A 280 -14.05 2.18 -6.27
N VAL A 281 -15.25 2.51 -6.73
CA VAL A 281 -15.53 2.95 -8.10
C VAL A 281 -16.02 4.38 -8.04
N LEU A 282 -15.40 5.28 -8.79
CA LEU A 282 -15.80 6.67 -8.90
C LEU A 282 -16.27 6.94 -10.33
N LYS A 283 -17.52 7.37 -10.45
CA LYS A 283 -18.12 7.84 -11.71
C LYS A 283 -18.27 9.34 -11.63
N GLY A 284 -17.61 10.06 -12.54
CA GLY A 284 -17.57 11.52 -12.52
C GLY A 284 -16.43 12.07 -13.35
N VAL A 285 -15.84 13.17 -12.89
CA VAL A 285 -14.68 13.81 -13.54
C VAL A 285 -13.46 13.77 -12.64
N LEU A 286 -12.30 13.49 -13.25
CA LEU A 286 -11.00 13.66 -12.62
C LEU A 286 -10.49 15.06 -12.95
N VAL A 287 -10.04 15.79 -11.93
CA VAL A 287 -9.60 17.18 -12.05
C VAL A 287 -8.19 17.30 -11.47
N ASP A 288 -7.29 17.89 -12.25
CA ASP A 288 -5.95 18.27 -11.81
C ASP A 288 -6.00 19.64 -11.11
N SER A 289 -5.93 19.60 -9.78
CA SER A 289 -5.93 20.76 -8.90
C SER A 289 -4.59 21.52 -8.91
N TRP A 290 -3.55 20.98 -9.52
CA TRP A 290 -2.24 21.62 -9.69
C TRP A 290 -2.17 22.38 -11.01
N ALA A 291 -2.82 21.89 -12.07
CA ALA A 291 -2.96 22.57 -13.36
C ALA A 291 -4.24 23.44 -13.45
N GLY A 292 -4.52 24.24 -12.42
CA GLY A 292 -5.62 25.21 -12.44
C GLY A 292 -7.03 24.60 -12.51
N GLY A 293 -7.21 23.34 -12.13
CA GLY A 293 -8.50 22.65 -12.20
C GLY A 293 -8.82 22.05 -13.57
N LYS A 294 -7.79 21.71 -14.37
CA LYS A 294 -7.97 21.04 -15.67
C LYS A 294 -8.73 19.72 -15.47
N VAL A 295 -9.81 19.52 -16.24
CA VAL A 295 -10.48 18.22 -16.31
C VAL A 295 -9.64 17.26 -17.15
N LEU A 296 -9.34 16.09 -16.61
CA LEU A 296 -8.60 15.03 -17.30
C LEU A 296 -9.60 14.09 -17.97
N ALA A 297 -9.77 14.25 -19.28
CA ALA A 297 -10.80 13.54 -20.04
C ALA A 297 -10.29 12.26 -20.70
N THR A 298 -8.98 12.13 -20.89
CA THR A 298 -8.36 10.99 -21.59
C THR A 298 -7.30 10.30 -20.73
N LEU A 299 -6.97 9.05 -21.06
CA LEU A 299 -5.86 8.35 -20.39
C LEU A 299 -4.52 9.05 -20.60
N GLN A 300 -4.35 9.80 -21.69
CA GLN A 300 -3.16 10.61 -21.93
C GLN A 300 -3.11 11.80 -20.98
N ASP A 301 -4.23 12.50 -20.76
CA ASP A 301 -4.29 13.58 -19.76
C ASP A 301 -3.90 13.08 -18.36
N VAL A 302 -4.35 11.87 -17.98
CA VAL A 302 -3.98 11.24 -16.70
C VAL A 302 -2.48 10.94 -16.64
N ARG A 303 -1.91 10.43 -17.73
CA ARG A 303 -0.47 10.14 -17.82
C ARG A 303 0.34 11.43 -17.67
N ASP A 304 -0.02 12.46 -18.41
CA ASP A 304 0.68 13.74 -18.44
C ASP A 304 0.61 14.42 -17.07
N ALA A 305 -0.57 14.45 -16.44
CA ALA A 305 -0.72 15.00 -15.09
C ALA A 305 0.17 14.27 -14.07
N GLY A 306 0.26 12.93 -14.15
CA GLY A 306 1.13 12.14 -13.27
C GLY A 306 2.64 12.39 -13.44
N GLN A 307 3.05 13.01 -14.55
CA GLN A 307 4.45 13.34 -14.85
C GLN A 307 4.88 14.70 -14.32
N HIS A 308 4.00 15.45 -13.67
CA HIS A 308 4.33 16.73 -13.06
C HIS A 308 3.97 16.72 -11.58
N LEU A 309 4.90 17.20 -10.76
CA LEU A 309 4.61 17.57 -9.38
C LEU A 309 4.30 19.07 -9.29
N ASN A 310 3.88 19.55 -8.13
CA ASN A 310 3.88 20.98 -7.84
C ASN A 310 4.78 21.20 -6.63
N LEU A 311 6.09 21.35 -6.87
CA LEU A 311 7.05 21.40 -5.77
C LEU A 311 6.82 22.63 -4.90
N GLN A 312 6.29 23.72 -5.44
CA GLN A 312 5.90 24.91 -4.69
C GLN A 312 4.84 24.59 -3.62
N LYS A 313 3.75 23.89 -4.00
CA LYS A 313 2.71 23.44 -3.06
C LYS A 313 3.24 22.40 -2.06
N LEU A 314 4.30 21.68 -2.43
CA LEU A 314 4.90 20.62 -1.61
C LEU A 314 6.08 21.09 -0.75
N GLN A 315 6.51 22.36 -0.82
CA GLN A 315 7.74 22.86 -0.17
C GLN A 315 7.82 22.51 1.32
N GLY A 316 6.70 22.62 2.05
CA GLY A 316 6.65 22.28 3.48
C GLY A 316 6.79 20.79 3.79
N VAL A 317 6.54 19.92 2.82
CA VAL A 317 6.63 18.45 2.98
C VAL A 317 8.03 17.94 2.62
N ILE A 318 8.69 18.57 1.65
CA ILE A 318 10.02 18.16 1.14
C ILE A 318 11.19 18.87 1.82
N SER A 319 10.93 19.85 2.69
CA SER A 319 11.99 20.64 3.36
C SER A 319 12.64 19.90 4.54
N ASP A 320 11.97 18.89 5.11
CA ASP A 320 12.36 18.24 6.37
C ASP A 320 12.60 16.71 6.21
N VAL A 321 12.89 16.27 4.99
CA VAL A 321 13.18 14.86 4.64
C VAL A 321 14.67 14.55 4.65
N ASP A 322 15.49 15.47 5.18
CA ASP A 322 16.88 15.20 5.53
C ASP A 322 17.73 14.64 4.35
N PRO A 323 17.76 15.26 3.16
CA PRO A 323 18.39 14.70 1.97
C PRO A 323 19.93 14.63 2.08
N ILE A 324 20.53 13.66 1.37
CA ILE A 324 21.95 13.79 1.00
C ILE A 324 22.04 14.84 -0.11
N THR A 325 22.83 15.90 0.10
CA THR A 325 22.89 17.03 -0.83
C THR A 325 24.29 17.20 -1.40
N PHE A 326 24.38 17.33 -2.73
CA PHE A 326 25.64 17.67 -3.41
C PHE A 326 25.40 18.46 -4.70
N GLY A 327 26.45 19.15 -5.16
CA GLY A 327 26.41 19.95 -6.38
C GLY A 327 25.97 21.40 -6.16
N SER A 328 25.76 22.11 -7.28
CA SER A 328 25.42 23.53 -7.32
C SER A 328 24.51 23.83 -8.51
N GLY A 329 23.51 24.69 -8.32
CA GLY A 329 22.55 25.08 -9.36
C GLY A 329 21.12 24.70 -9.01
N PRO A 330 20.21 24.62 -10.00
CA PRO A 330 18.82 24.26 -9.79
C PRO A 330 18.66 22.91 -9.09
N GLN A 331 17.64 22.79 -8.25
CA GLN A 331 17.43 21.61 -7.41
C GLN A 331 16.81 20.45 -8.19
N VAL A 332 17.39 19.26 -8.06
CA VAL A 332 16.86 17.99 -8.56
C VAL A 332 16.66 17.05 -7.37
N ILE A 333 15.49 16.42 -7.26
CA ILE A 333 15.22 15.44 -6.19
C ILE A 333 15.33 14.03 -6.78
N ILE A 334 16.02 13.14 -6.09
CA ILE A 334 16.15 11.73 -6.51
C ILE A 334 15.74 10.83 -5.35
N TYR A 335 14.63 10.09 -5.50
CA TYR A 335 14.35 8.95 -4.63
C TYR A 335 15.14 7.73 -5.11
N THR A 336 15.85 7.09 -4.20
CA THR A 336 16.75 5.95 -4.52
C THR A 336 16.77 4.95 -3.37
N ASP A 337 17.15 3.72 -3.69
CA ASP A 337 17.49 2.69 -2.70
C ASP A 337 19.02 2.46 -2.66
N PRO A 338 19.63 2.21 -1.47
CA PRO A 338 21.07 2.03 -1.36
C PRO A 338 21.69 0.92 -2.22
N ARG A 339 20.91 -0.14 -2.53
CA ARG A 339 21.38 -1.34 -3.26
C ARG A 339 20.80 -1.46 -4.66
N CYS A 340 20.08 -0.44 -5.13
CA CYS A 340 19.46 -0.45 -6.44
C CYS A 340 20.47 -0.12 -7.55
N GLU A 341 20.77 -1.11 -8.39
CA GLU A 341 21.72 -0.96 -9.52
C GLU A 341 21.27 0.12 -10.52
N ASN A 342 19.99 0.12 -10.88
CA ASN A 342 19.40 1.15 -11.73
C ASN A 342 19.53 2.55 -11.13
N CYS A 343 19.42 2.65 -9.81
CA CYS A 343 19.57 3.91 -9.10
C CYS A 343 21.02 4.38 -9.09
N ARG A 344 21.98 3.45 -9.01
CA ARG A 344 23.41 3.76 -9.16
C ARG A 344 23.70 4.41 -10.52
N ALA A 345 23.08 3.92 -11.60
CA ALA A 345 23.24 4.52 -12.93
C ALA A 345 22.81 5.99 -12.97
N VAL A 346 21.67 6.32 -12.35
CA VAL A 346 21.19 7.71 -12.22
C VAL A 346 22.13 8.57 -11.37
N LEU A 347 22.59 8.05 -10.23
CA LEU A 347 23.51 8.77 -9.34
C LEU A 347 24.86 9.09 -10.00
N ASN A 348 25.38 8.19 -10.84
CA ASN A 348 26.61 8.42 -11.60
C ASN A 348 26.45 9.57 -12.60
N GLN A 349 25.31 9.64 -13.30
CA GLN A 349 25.00 10.77 -14.17
C GLN A 349 24.83 12.08 -13.37
N ALA A 350 24.18 12.01 -12.21
CA ALA A 350 24.02 13.16 -11.31
C ALA A 350 25.37 13.72 -10.83
N LEU A 351 26.34 12.85 -10.51
CA LEU A 351 27.69 13.28 -10.13
C LEU A 351 28.39 14.05 -11.25
N ALA A 352 28.26 13.60 -12.50
CA ALA A 352 28.79 14.31 -13.67
C ALA A 352 28.14 15.69 -13.88
N LEU A 353 26.89 15.85 -13.45
CA LEU A 353 26.10 17.08 -13.55
C LEU A 353 26.16 17.98 -12.31
N SER A 354 26.96 17.61 -11.30
CA SER A 354 27.03 18.30 -10.00
C SER A 354 27.44 19.77 -10.08
N LYS A 355 28.11 20.21 -11.16
CA LYS A 355 28.43 21.63 -11.37
C LYS A 355 27.26 22.45 -11.90
N GLN A 356 26.23 21.80 -12.44
CA GLN A 356 25.09 22.44 -13.10
C GLN A 356 23.81 22.35 -12.25
N TYR A 357 23.68 21.31 -11.43
CA TYR A 357 22.50 21.07 -10.60
C TYR A 357 22.89 20.74 -9.16
N THR A 358 21.98 21.08 -8.23
CA THR A 358 22.04 20.62 -6.83
C THR A 358 21.14 19.40 -6.68
N PHE A 359 21.73 18.25 -6.36
CA PHE A 359 21.00 17.01 -6.18
C PHE A 359 20.66 16.78 -4.72
N LYS A 360 19.37 16.55 -4.44
CA LYS A 360 18.83 16.11 -3.14
C LYS A 360 18.44 14.65 -3.25
N VAL A 361 19.30 13.78 -2.74
CA VAL A 361 19.11 12.33 -2.79
C VAL A 361 18.38 11.86 -1.53
N LEU A 362 17.20 11.29 -1.74
CA LEU A 362 16.30 10.76 -0.73
C LEU A 362 16.41 9.23 -0.72
N LEU A 363 17.21 8.72 0.21
CA LEU A 363 17.30 7.29 0.44
C LEU A 363 15.99 6.77 1.04
N VAL A 364 15.37 5.84 0.33
CA VAL A 364 14.23 5.03 0.78
C VAL A 364 14.59 3.56 0.60
N ALA A 365 14.17 2.72 1.54
CA ALA A 365 14.19 1.28 1.33
C ALA A 365 12.94 0.92 0.51
N ALA A 366 13.03 1.08 -0.82
CA ALA A 366 11.96 0.64 -1.73
C ALA A 366 11.86 -0.89 -1.65
N PRO A 367 10.66 -1.47 -1.80
CA PRO A 367 10.27 -2.60 -0.97
C PRO A 367 11.11 -3.86 -1.23
N VAL A 368 11.27 -4.65 -0.16
CA VAL A 368 11.73 -6.06 -0.10
C VAL A 368 13.24 -6.35 0.16
N SER A 369 14.08 -5.37 0.52
CA SER A 369 15.49 -5.66 0.87
C SER A 369 15.83 -5.23 2.30
N LYS A 370 15.83 -6.18 3.25
CA LYS A 370 16.33 -5.94 4.63
C LYS A 370 17.75 -5.37 4.63
N ALA A 371 18.51 -5.74 3.61
CA ALA A 371 19.88 -5.28 3.45
C ALA A 371 19.96 -3.80 3.03
N SER A 372 18.99 -3.31 2.25
CA SER A 372 18.83 -1.88 1.94
C SER A 372 18.39 -1.10 3.17
N GLU A 373 17.50 -1.65 4.01
CA GLU A 373 17.16 -1.05 5.31
C GLU A 373 18.40 -0.93 6.21
N ILE A 374 19.22 -1.98 6.31
CA ILE A 374 20.45 -1.98 7.12
C ILE A 374 21.43 -0.90 6.61
N ASP A 375 21.62 -0.79 5.31
CA ASP A 375 22.53 0.21 4.72
C ASP A 375 21.99 1.63 4.96
N LEU A 376 20.69 1.83 4.77
CA LEU A 376 20.02 3.10 5.01
C LEU A 376 20.13 3.53 6.48
N GLU A 377 19.84 2.63 7.41
CA GLU A 377 20.03 2.86 8.85
C GLU A 377 21.51 3.10 9.19
N SER A 378 22.44 2.39 8.55
CA SER A 378 23.88 2.58 8.80
C SER A 378 24.34 3.98 8.40
N ILE A 379 23.85 4.51 7.28
CA ILE A 379 24.11 5.90 6.88
C ILE A 379 23.47 6.88 7.87
N ALA A 380 22.20 6.68 8.25
CA ALA A 380 21.49 7.57 9.17
C ALA A 380 22.11 7.57 10.59
N CYS A 381 22.55 6.40 11.07
CA CYS A 381 23.15 6.19 12.38
C CYS A 381 24.67 6.42 12.41
N ALA A 382 25.29 6.91 11.34
CA ALA A 382 26.73 7.08 11.26
C ALA A 382 27.24 8.10 12.30
N ALA A 383 28.36 7.78 12.97
CA ALA A 383 29.07 8.71 13.86
C ALA A 383 29.55 9.95 13.09
N ASP A 384 30.08 9.74 11.89
CA ASP A 384 30.36 10.77 10.90
C ASP A 384 29.42 10.60 9.71
N ARG A 385 28.34 11.38 9.74
CA ARG A 385 27.28 11.31 8.74
C ARG A 385 27.73 11.80 7.36
N GLN A 386 28.50 12.88 7.30
CA GLN A 386 28.98 13.43 6.02
C GLN A 386 29.88 12.42 5.30
N ARG A 387 30.76 11.74 6.05
CA ARG A 387 31.57 10.66 5.50
C ARG A 387 30.73 9.49 5.01
N ALA A 388 29.73 9.05 5.76
CA ALA A 388 28.84 7.96 5.35
C ALA A 388 28.07 8.28 4.06
N GLU A 389 27.55 9.50 3.95
CA GLU A 389 26.87 9.99 2.76
C GLU A 389 27.83 10.05 1.56
N ALA A 390 29.06 10.54 1.76
CA ALA A 390 30.09 10.56 0.72
C ALA A 390 30.47 9.15 0.26
N LEU A 391 30.59 8.18 1.17
CA LEU A 391 30.83 6.78 0.80
C LEU A 391 29.70 6.25 -0.09
N PHE A 392 28.44 6.48 0.30
CA PHE A 392 27.29 6.05 -0.49
C PHE A 392 27.26 6.68 -1.89
N ILE A 393 27.40 8.01 -1.97
CA ILE A 393 27.35 8.74 -3.24
C ILE A 393 28.47 8.27 -4.18
N ASN A 394 29.69 8.07 -3.66
CA ASN A 394 30.84 7.62 -4.45
C ASN A 394 30.95 6.10 -4.63
N ALA A 395 29.86 5.37 -4.39
CA ALA A 395 29.78 3.90 -4.55
C ALA A 395 30.84 3.11 -3.76
N GLN A 396 31.25 3.64 -2.61
CA GLN A 396 32.23 2.98 -1.74
C GLN A 396 31.54 1.99 -0.77
N PRO A 397 32.25 0.97 -0.30
CA PRO A 397 31.70 0.03 0.69
C PRO A 397 31.23 0.73 1.97
N LEU A 398 29.98 0.49 2.34
CA LEU A 398 29.37 1.04 3.57
C LEU A 398 29.80 0.29 4.85
N THR A 399 30.55 -0.81 4.72
CA THR A 399 31.10 -1.59 5.84
C THR A 399 32.07 -0.80 6.73
N GLN A 400 32.57 0.33 6.25
CA GLN A 400 33.49 1.21 6.97
C GLN A 400 32.79 2.22 7.89
N ILE A 401 31.45 2.27 7.89
CA ILE A 401 30.69 3.23 8.69
C ILE A 401 30.71 2.81 10.16
N GLN A 402 31.28 3.68 11.01
CA GLN A 402 31.15 3.56 12.45
C GLN A 402 29.77 4.07 12.88
N ARG A 403 28.99 3.25 13.57
CA ARG A 403 27.67 3.63 14.10
C ARG A 403 27.79 4.37 15.43
N LYS A 404 26.89 5.32 15.67
CA LYS A 404 26.68 5.94 16.99
C LYS A 404 26.20 4.88 18.00
N PRO A 405 26.73 4.84 19.24
CA PRO A 405 26.32 3.87 20.26
C PRO A 405 24.83 3.93 20.62
N ASN A 406 24.24 5.14 20.60
CA ASN A 406 22.86 5.39 21.02
C ASN A 406 21.97 5.82 19.84
N CYS A 407 22.16 5.25 18.65
CA CYS A 407 21.27 5.56 17.53
C CYS A 407 19.83 5.14 17.86
N GLY A 408 18.90 6.10 17.80
CA GLY A 408 17.51 5.87 18.15
C GLY A 408 16.54 6.59 17.21
N LYS A 409 15.35 6.88 17.72
CA LYS A 409 14.28 7.50 16.95
C LYS A 409 14.66 8.89 16.40
N ALA A 410 15.54 9.62 17.09
CA ALA A 410 15.96 10.94 16.69
C ALA A 410 16.77 10.91 15.37
N GLU A 411 17.72 9.99 15.24
CA GLU A 411 18.53 9.82 14.03
C GLU A 411 17.72 9.25 12.86
N LEU A 412 16.69 8.44 13.15
CA LEU A 412 15.83 7.83 12.14
C LEU A 412 14.63 8.69 11.74
N VAL A 413 14.46 9.89 12.32
CA VAL A 413 13.31 10.75 12.00
C VAL A 413 13.31 11.18 10.54
N GLY A 414 14.49 11.50 9.98
CA GLY A 414 14.65 11.84 8.56
C GLY A 414 14.27 10.69 7.65
N VAL A 415 14.68 9.47 8.01
CA VAL A 415 14.30 8.23 7.29
C VAL A 415 12.79 8.03 7.28
N ALA A 416 12.15 8.14 8.45
CA ALA A 416 10.70 8.00 8.57
C ALA A 416 9.97 9.05 7.71
N ARG A 417 10.42 10.30 7.75
CA ARG A 417 9.87 11.39 6.93
C ARG A 417 10.03 11.15 5.43
N ARG A 418 11.20 10.67 4.98
CA ARG A 418 11.40 10.30 3.56
C ARG A 418 10.40 9.24 3.09
N LEU A 419 10.16 8.21 3.91
CA LEU A 419 9.18 7.17 3.60
C LEU A 419 7.74 7.70 3.58
N LEU A 420 7.39 8.59 4.51
CA LEU A 420 6.08 9.23 4.52
C LEU A 420 5.87 10.12 3.28
N THR A 421 6.87 10.93 2.93
CA THR A 421 6.81 11.78 1.74
C THR A 421 6.82 10.95 0.46
N ALA A 422 7.60 9.87 0.39
CA ALA A 422 7.56 8.92 -0.73
C ALA A 422 6.15 8.33 -0.93
N LYS A 423 5.49 7.91 0.17
CA LYS A 423 4.10 7.43 0.12
C LYS A 423 3.12 8.52 -0.33
N LEU A 424 3.26 9.73 0.22
CA LEU A 424 2.41 10.87 -0.15
C LEU A 424 2.53 11.20 -1.64
N LEU A 425 3.74 11.20 -2.17
CA LEU A 425 4.03 11.48 -3.58
C LEU A 425 3.85 10.24 -4.47
N ALA A 426 3.31 9.14 -3.96
CA ALA A 426 3.16 7.89 -4.70
C ALA A 426 4.44 7.43 -5.42
N VAL A 427 5.59 7.51 -4.73
CA VAL A 427 6.85 6.88 -5.13
C VAL A 427 6.73 5.38 -4.82
N THR A 428 6.29 4.62 -5.82
CA THR A 428 6.05 3.17 -5.72
C THR A 428 7.22 2.32 -6.21
N GLN A 429 8.19 2.95 -6.88
CA GLN A 429 9.42 2.35 -7.38
C GLN A 429 10.58 3.34 -7.25
N VAL A 430 11.80 2.87 -7.46
CA VAL A 430 13.02 3.69 -7.53
C VAL A 430 13.91 3.22 -8.69
N PRO A 431 14.70 4.12 -9.30
CA PRO A 431 14.82 5.54 -8.98
C PRO A 431 13.59 6.35 -9.43
N VAL A 432 13.33 7.47 -8.77
CA VAL A 432 12.42 8.52 -9.26
C VAL A 432 13.18 9.82 -9.26
N VAL A 433 13.19 10.51 -10.39
CA VAL A 433 13.87 11.80 -10.56
C VAL A 433 12.82 12.88 -10.74
N ILE A 434 12.95 13.97 -9.98
CA ILE A 434 12.11 15.16 -10.09
C ILE A 434 13.00 16.33 -10.49
N ALA A 435 12.77 16.87 -11.67
CA ALA A 435 13.48 17.99 -12.26
C ALA A 435 13.09 19.33 -11.61
N PRO A 436 13.85 20.42 -11.84
CA PRO A 436 13.59 21.72 -11.24
C PRO A 436 12.28 22.38 -11.71
N ASP A 437 11.74 21.94 -12.85
CA ASP A 437 10.47 22.37 -13.45
C ASP A 437 9.31 21.42 -13.09
N ASP A 438 9.48 20.69 -12.00
CA ASP A 438 8.54 19.74 -11.42
C ASP A 438 8.26 18.48 -12.25
N ARG A 439 8.91 18.29 -13.41
CA ARG A 439 8.78 17.04 -14.18
C ARG A 439 9.31 15.85 -13.39
N ARG A 440 8.54 14.77 -13.37
CA ARG A 440 8.83 13.51 -12.70
C ARG A 440 9.12 12.42 -13.73
N PHE A 441 10.18 11.66 -13.48
CA PHE A 441 10.52 10.47 -14.24
C PHE A 441 10.64 9.26 -13.32
N ASP A 442 9.81 8.25 -13.56
CA ASP A 442 9.81 7.00 -12.81
C ASP A 442 10.66 5.95 -13.52
N GLY A 443 11.80 5.60 -12.91
CA GLY A 443 12.82 4.74 -13.49
C GLY A 443 14.08 5.51 -13.89
N VAL A 444 14.91 4.90 -14.73
CA VAL A 444 16.18 5.47 -15.20
C VAL A 444 15.93 6.30 -16.46
N PRO A 445 16.11 7.63 -16.44
CA PRO A 445 16.08 8.42 -17.66
C PRO A 445 17.18 7.93 -18.61
N PRO A 446 16.91 7.75 -19.92
CA PRO A 446 17.92 7.33 -20.89
C PRO A 446 19.15 8.26 -20.89
N ASP A 447 18.89 9.57 -20.76
CA ASP A 447 19.89 10.60 -20.55
C ASP A 447 19.37 11.63 -19.54
N LEU A 448 20.00 11.68 -18.36
CA LEU A 448 19.58 12.57 -17.28
C LEU A 448 19.78 14.04 -17.67
N ALA A 449 20.85 14.36 -18.41
CA ALA A 449 21.13 15.73 -18.82
C ALA A 449 20.02 16.29 -19.72
N THR A 450 19.62 15.53 -20.74
CA THR A 450 18.52 15.88 -21.66
C THR A 450 17.20 16.01 -20.91
N PHE A 451 16.91 15.07 -20.00
CA PHE A 451 15.70 15.16 -19.18
C PHE A 451 15.67 16.46 -18.36
N LEU A 452 16.76 16.81 -17.67
CA LEU A 452 16.85 18.00 -16.83
C LEU A 452 16.95 19.32 -17.60
N ALA A 453 17.39 19.29 -18.86
CA ALA A 453 17.53 20.47 -19.71
C ALA A 453 16.28 20.78 -20.56
N ALA A 454 15.41 19.80 -20.74
CA ALA A 454 14.11 20.01 -21.38
C ALA A 454 13.29 21.06 -20.60
N LYS A 455 12.43 21.79 -21.31
CA LYS A 455 11.59 22.87 -20.76
C LYS A 455 10.14 22.61 -21.08
#